data_AF-A0A0C2CL88-F1
#
_entry.id   AF-A0A0C2CL88-F1
#
_cell.length_a   1.000
_cell.length_b   1.000
_cell.length_c   1.000
_cell.angle_alpha   90.00
_cell.angle_beta   90.00
_cell.angle_gamma   90.00
#
_symmetry.space_group_name_H-M   'P 1'
#
loop_
_entity.id
_entity.type
_entity.pdbx_description
1 polymer ?
#
loop_
_entity_poly.entity_id
_entity_poly.type
_entity_poly.pdbx_seq_one_letter_code
_entity_poly.pdbx_strand_id
1 'polypeptide(L)'
;MELELRHRTAHETCASLGPVVIRICDGVRTEVADLVRQEQLFDELLETHANIAMLVVFTHDTPPPDGAAQRHAKQFMRRYRENVVVAVALLGLGFWASAVRVALSTIVRVVGHGSISIEGTVEQAITRVTMELVGIDAGEIQRAYELLWAELSVPSARARTGTDP
;
A
#
# COMPACT_ATOMS: atom_id res chain seq x y z
N MET A 1 3.12 -5.06 18.35
CA MET A 1 4.40 -5.01 17.59
C MET A 1 4.88 -3.57 17.46
N GLU A 2 6.15 -3.30 17.14
CA GLU A 2 6.63 -1.93 16.90
C GLU A 2 6.38 -1.51 15.44
N LEU A 3 5.96 -0.26 15.24
CA LEU A 3 5.73 0.31 13.91
C LEU A 3 7.04 0.94 13.41
N GLU A 4 7.54 0.46 12.28
CA GLU A 4 8.80 0.92 11.70
C GLU A 4 8.54 1.68 10.40
N LEU A 5 8.91 2.96 10.36
CA LEU A 5 8.79 3.78 9.16
C LEU A 5 9.87 3.37 8.14
N ARG A 6 9.45 2.99 6.93
CA ARG A 6 10.34 2.52 5.86
C ARG A 6 10.62 3.59 4.81
N HIS A 7 9.59 4.35 4.44
CA HIS A 7 9.69 5.42 3.46
C HIS A 7 8.64 6.50 3.70
N ARG A 8 9.00 7.76 3.47
CA ARG A 8 8.07 8.89 3.58
C ARG A 8 8.39 10.00 2.60
N THR A 9 7.34 10.52 1.97
CA THR A 9 7.33 11.75 1.18
C THR A 9 6.16 12.63 1.63
N ALA A 10 5.92 13.74 0.92
CA ALA A 10 4.74 14.57 1.14
C ALA A 10 3.42 13.89 0.73
N HIS A 11 3.49 12.86 -0.12
CA HIS A 11 2.33 12.20 -0.74
C HIS A 11 2.30 10.69 -0.51
N GLU A 12 3.29 10.14 0.17
CA GLU A 12 3.38 8.72 0.42
C GLU A 12 3.96 8.47 1.80
N THR A 13 3.39 7.50 2.52
CA THR A 13 4.04 6.91 3.68
C THR A 13 3.98 5.40 3.59
N CYS A 14 5.08 4.75 3.95
CA CYS A 14 5.22 3.31 3.97
C CYS A 14 5.92 2.88 5.26
N ALA A 15 5.30 1.93 5.97
CA ALA A 15 5.79 1.40 7.22
C ALA A 15 5.55 -0.11 7.30
N SER A 16 6.23 -0.77 8.23
CA SER A 16 5.99 -2.17 8.58
C SER A 16 5.58 -2.29 10.05
N LEU A 17 4.67 -3.22 10.33
CA LEU A 17 4.25 -3.65 11.65
C LEU A 17 4.38 -5.17 11.70
N GLY A 18 5.56 -5.66 12.12
CA GLY A 18 5.92 -7.07 11.94
C GLY A 18 5.81 -7.49 10.45
N PRO A 19 5.07 -8.56 10.11
CA PRO A 19 4.92 -9.02 8.72
C PRO A 19 3.93 -8.21 7.88
N VAL A 20 3.37 -7.10 8.41
CA VAL A 20 2.40 -6.27 7.69
C VAL A 20 3.07 -5.01 7.18
N VAL A 21 3.08 -4.81 5.86
CA VAL A 21 3.44 -3.55 5.22
C VAL A 21 2.19 -2.68 5.07
N ILE A 22 2.26 -1.43 5.51
CA ILE A 22 1.20 -0.43 5.30
C ILE A 22 1.76 0.65 4.39
N ARG A 23 1.15 0.84 3.23
CA ARG A 23 1.51 1.86 2.25
C ARG A 23 0.29 2.74 1.97
N ILE A 24 0.43 4.04 2.17
CA ILE A 24 -0.61 5.03 1.87
C ILE A 24 -0.07 5.95 0.78
N CYS A 25 -0.81 6.08 -0.31
CA CYS A 25 -0.50 6.95 -1.44
C CYS A 25 -1.58 8.01 -1.57
N ASP A 26 -1.18 9.29 -1.56
CA ASP A 26 -2.06 10.46 -1.60
C ASP A 26 -1.85 11.33 -2.85
N GLY A 27 -2.67 11.15 -3.87
CA GLY A 27 -2.64 11.96 -5.10
C GLY A 27 -1.44 11.70 -6.02
N VAL A 28 -0.59 10.71 -5.70
CA VAL A 28 0.66 10.39 -6.39
C VAL A 28 0.56 9.05 -7.14
N ARG A 29 0.99 9.05 -8.39
CA ARG A 29 1.04 7.83 -9.21
C ARG A 29 2.14 6.91 -8.67
N THR A 30 1.83 5.61 -8.55
CA THR A 30 2.88 4.60 -8.31
C THR A 30 3.78 4.44 -9.53
N GLU A 31 5.08 4.62 -9.32
CA GLU A 31 6.14 4.44 -10.32
C GLU A 31 6.86 3.09 -10.14
N VAL A 32 7.63 2.69 -11.17
CA VAL A 32 8.45 1.47 -11.11
C VAL A 32 9.48 1.54 -9.97
N ALA A 33 10.06 2.72 -9.71
CA ALA A 33 11.01 2.89 -8.63
C ALA A 33 10.39 2.60 -7.25
N ASP A 34 9.10 2.88 -7.08
CA ASP A 34 8.39 2.56 -5.82
C ASP A 34 8.26 1.05 -5.66
N LEU A 35 7.89 0.36 -6.75
CA LEU A 35 7.73 -1.09 -6.74
C LEU A 35 9.06 -1.80 -6.46
N VAL A 36 10.18 -1.30 -6.99
CA VAL A 36 11.52 -1.82 -6.67
C VAL A 36 11.84 -1.66 -5.18
N ARG A 37 11.44 -0.55 -4.56
CA ARG A 37 11.60 -0.39 -3.09
C ARG A 37 10.71 -1.37 -2.32
N GLN A 38 9.50 -1.64 -2.80
CA GLN A 38 8.62 -2.64 -2.18
C GLN A 38 9.16 -4.06 -2.33
N GLU A 39 9.79 -4.40 -3.46
CA GLU A 39 10.48 -5.68 -3.67
C GLU A 39 11.57 -5.91 -2.62
N GLN A 40 12.41 -4.91 -2.40
CA GLN A 40 13.48 -4.98 -1.40
C GLN A 40 12.93 -5.19 0.01
N LEU A 41 11.85 -4.48 0.36
CA LEU A 41 11.19 -4.64 1.65
C LEU A 41 10.55 -6.03 1.80
N PHE A 42 9.98 -6.59 0.74
CA PHE A 42 9.42 -7.94 0.77
C PHE A 42 10.51 -8.98 0.97
N ASP A 43 11.61 -8.87 0.23
CA ASP A 43 12.77 -9.76 0.41
C ASP A 43 13.28 -9.70 1.86
N GLU A 44 13.46 -8.49 2.43
CA GLU A 44 13.89 -8.29 3.83
C GLU A 44 12.93 -8.94 4.84
N LEU A 45 11.62 -8.69 4.73
CA LEU A 45 10.65 -9.23 5.68
C LEU A 45 10.52 -10.76 5.56
N LEU A 46 10.65 -11.32 4.34
CA LEU A 46 10.57 -12.76 4.12
C LEU A 46 11.80 -13.52 4.63
N GLU A 47 12.90 -12.84 4.99
CA GLU A 47 14.02 -13.47 5.70
C GLU A 47 13.64 -13.90 7.12
N THR A 48 12.64 -13.24 7.72
CA THR A 48 12.24 -13.46 9.13
C THR A 48 10.79 -13.91 9.29
N HIS A 49 9.97 -13.75 8.26
CA HIS A 49 8.56 -14.12 8.24
C HIS A 49 8.23 -15.07 7.10
N ALA A 50 7.51 -16.16 7.40
CA ALA A 50 7.12 -17.12 6.36
C ALA A 50 6.11 -16.54 5.35
N ASN A 51 5.25 -15.65 5.81
CA ASN A 51 4.27 -14.92 5.02
C ASN A 51 4.22 -13.47 5.46
N ILE A 52 3.95 -12.57 4.51
CA ILE A 52 3.74 -11.16 4.76
C ILE A 52 2.44 -10.70 4.10
N ALA A 53 1.92 -9.56 4.56
CA ALA A 53 0.78 -8.93 3.94
C ALA A 53 1.04 -7.46 3.70
N MET A 54 0.40 -6.90 2.67
CA MET A 54 0.49 -5.50 2.34
C MET A 54 -0.90 -4.88 2.32
N LEU A 55 -1.13 -3.88 3.16
CA LEU A 55 -2.24 -2.95 3.06
C LEU A 55 -1.80 -1.76 2.19
N VAL A 56 -2.44 -1.58 1.04
CA VAL A 56 -2.23 -0.42 0.16
C VAL A 56 -3.46 0.45 0.20
N VAL A 57 -3.31 1.73 0.56
CA VAL A 57 -4.40 2.70 0.58
C VAL A 57 -4.16 3.74 -0.49
N PHE A 58 -5.09 3.87 -1.42
CA PHE A 58 -5.09 4.95 -2.42
C PHE A 58 -6.16 5.96 -2.05
N THR A 59 -5.79 7.21 -1.86
CA THR A 59 -6.73 8.31 -1.64
C THR A 59 -7.35 8.78 -2.95
N HIS A 60 -8.38 9.61 -2.84
CA HIS A 60 -8.99 10.30 -3.97
C HIS A 60 -7.93 11.02 -4.82
N ASP A 61 -8.17 11.09 -6.12
CA ASP A 61 -7.25 11.66 -7.12
C ASP A 61 -5.92 10.94 -7.32
N THR A 62 -5.61 9.87 -6.57
CA THR A 62 -4.41 9.07 -6.83
C THR A 62 -4.47 8.46 -8.23
N PRO A 63 -3.56 8.82 -9.16
CA PRO A 63 -3.63 8.33 -10.53
C PRO A 63 -3.39 6.82 -10.60
N PRO A 64 -4.05 6.10 -11.53
CA PRO A 64 -3.76 4.69 -11.74
C PRO A 64 -2.29 4.50 -12.18
N PRO A 65 -1.68 3.36 -11.83
CA PRO A 65 -0.33 3.04 -12.28
C PRO A 65 -0.28 2.98 -13.81
N ASP A 66 0.81 3.44 -14.40
CA ASP A 66 0.99 3.40 -15.84
C ASP A 66 1.30 1.99 -16.36
N GLY A 67 1.46 1.84 -17.68
CA GLY A 67 1.73 0.54 -18.29
C GLY A 67 3.06 -0.09 -17.85
N ALA A 68 4.07 0.71 -17.51
CA ALA A 68 5.36 0.19 -17.05
C ALA A 68 5.23 -0.34 -15.61
N ALA A 69 4.64 0.45 -14.71
CA ALA A 69 4.36 0.07 -13.33
C ALA A 69 3.43 -1.17 -13.28
N GLN A 70 2.38 -1.23 -14.11
CA GLN A 70 1.51 -2.41 -14.17
C GLN A 70 2.24 -3.67 -14.65
N ARG A 71 3.13 -3.57 -15.64
CA ARG A 71 3.92 -4.72 -16.12
C ARG A 71 4.89 -5.20 -15.05
N HIS A 72 5.56 -4.27 -14.38
CA HIS A 72 6.50 -4.58 -13.31
C HIS A 72 5.75 -5.20 -12.12
N ALA A 73 4.65 -4.60 -11.66
CA ALA A 73 3.81 -5.15 -10.59
C ALA A 73 3.30 -6.57 -10.89
N LYS A 74 3.01 -6.92 -12.15
CA LYS A 74 2.66 -8.29 -12.53
C LYS A 74 3.83 -9.28 -12.39
N GLN A 75 5.05 -8.88 -12.76
CA GLN A 75 6.24 -9.72 -12.63
C GLN A 75 6.61 -9.89 -11.16
N PHE A 76 6.68 -8.77 -10.44
CA PHE A 76 6.80 -8.66 -9.00
C PHE A 76 5.87 -9.62 -8.27
N MET A 77 4.54 -9.42 -8.40
CA MET A 77 3.56 -10.19 -7.65
C MET A 77 3.55 -11.69 -8.01
N ARG A 78 4.00 -12.06 -9.22
CA ARG A 78 4.16 -13.49 -9.58
C ARG A 78 5.26 -14.16 -8.76
N ARG A 79 6.37 -13.46 -8.48
CA ARG A 79 7.48 -13.97 -7.67
C ARG A 79 7.03 -14.26 -6.23
N TYR A 80 6.16 -13.42 -5.69
CA TYR A 80 5.79 -13.43 -4.27
C TYR A 80 4.42 -14.06 -3.97
N ARG A 81 3.70 -14.53 -4.99
CA ARG A 81 2.28 -14.95 -4.90
C ARG A 81 1.96 -15.98 -3.82
N GLU A 82 2.95 -16.78 -3.40
CA GLU A 82 2.80 -17.88 -2.43
C GLU A 82 3.00 -17.43 -0.99
N ASN A 83 3.66 -16.29 -0.77
CA ASN A 83 4.04 -15.79 0.55
C ASN A 83 3.48 -14.39 0.85
N VAL A 84 2.86 -13.73 -0.14
CA VAL A 84 2.40 -12.35 -0.03
C VAL A 84 0.95 -12.21 -0.42
N VAL A 85 0.18 -11.60 0.49
CA VAL A 85 -1.17 -11.12 0.22
C VAL A 85 -1.21 -9.59 0.20
N VAL A 86 -1.89 -9.01 -0.76
CA VAL A 86 -2.07 -7.56 -0.88
C VAL A 86 -3.56 -7.24 -0.80
N ALA A 87 -3.94 -6.38 0.14
CA ALA A 87 -5.28 -5.80 0.19
C ALA A 87 -5.20 -4.32 -0.17
N VAL A 88 -5.98 -3.91 -1.17
CA VAL A 88 -6.00 -2.53 -1.64
C VAL A 88 -7.30 -1.85 -1.20
N ALA A 89 -7.21 -0.80 -0.40
CA ALA A 89 -8.33 0.07 -0.07
C ALA A 89 -8.35 1.29 -1.01
N LEU A 90 -9.49 1.52 -1.67
CA LEU A 90 -9.70 2.68 -2.53
C LEU A 90 -10.57 3.73 -1.81
N LEU A 91 -9.94 4.74 -1.22
CA LEU A 91 -10.62 5.84 -0.54
C LEU A 91 -11.06 6.91 -1.54
N GLY A 92 -12.11 6.61 -2.31
CA GLY A 92 -12.70 7.56 -3.25
C GLY A 92 -13.95 7.01 -3.91
N LEU A 93 -14.75 7.89 -4.50
CA LEU A 93 -16.06 7.54 -5.07
C LEU A 93 -16.07 7.66 -6.59
N GLY A 94 -17.02 6.95 -7.21
CA GLY A 94 -17.43 7.15 -8.59
C GLY A 94 -16.43 6.68 -9.65
N PHE A 95 -16.25 7.51 -10.67
CA PHE A 95 -15.48 7.17 -11.87
C PHE A 95 -14.02 6.84 -11.58
N TRP A 96 -13.40 7.59 -10.65
CA TRP A 96 -12.00 7.38 -10.26
C TRP A 96 -11.75 5.98 -9.69
N ALA A 97 -12.55 5.58 -8.68
CA ALA A 97 -12.40 4.28 -8.04
C ALA A 97 -12.62 3.14 -9.04
N SER A 98 -13.51 3.35 -10.00
CA SER A 98 -13.77 2.41 -11.10
C SER A 98 -12.55 2.26 -12.01
N ALA A 99 -11.90 3.36 -12.39
CA ALA A 99 -10.70 3.33 -13.24
C ALA A 99 -9.51 2.63 -12.57
N VAL A 100 -9.26 2.95 -11.29
CA VAL A 100 -8.20 2.29 -10.51
C VAL A 100 -8.51 0.80 -10.33
N ARG A 101 -9.76 0.45 -10.01
CA ARG A 101 -10.18 -0.94 -9.90
C ARG A 101 -9.97 -1.72 -11.20
N VAL A 102 -10.23 -1.13 -12.37
CA VAL A 102 -9.96 -1.78 -13.67
C VAL A 102 -8.47 -2.03 -13.88
N ALA A 103 -7.62 -1.04 -13.59
CA ALA A 103 -6.17 -1.18 -13.70
C ALA A 103 -5.66 -2.32 -12.79
N LEU A 104 -6.09 -2.34 -11.53
CA LEU A 104 -5.70 -3.35 -10.54
C LEU A 104 -6.27 -4.74 -10.87
N SER A 105 -7.51 -4.83 -11.35
CA SER A 105 -8.13 -6.10 -11.77
C SER A 105 -7.32 -6.82 -12.86
N THR A 106 -6.64 -6.05 -13.71
CA THR A 106 -5.76 -6.60 -14.74
C THR A 106 -4.52 -7.27 -14.12
N ILE A 107 -4.06 -6.80 -12.96
CA ILE A 107 -2.97 -7.40 -12.19
C ILE A 107 -3.50 -8.65 -11.46
N VAL A 108 -4.64 -8.54 -10.77
CA VAL A 108 -5.30 -9.65 -10.05
C VAL A 108 -5.47 -10.88 -10.93
N ARG A 109 -5.99 -10.70 -12.16
CA ARG A 109 -6.20 -11.80 -13.13
C ARG A 109 -4.92 -12.55 -13.50
N VAL A 110 -3.77 -11.89 -13.43
CA VAL A 110 -2.47 -12.47 -13.82
C VAL A 110 -1.78 -13.20 -12.67
N VAL A 111 -2.05 -12.77 -11.44
CA VAL A 111 -1.41 -13.28 -10.21
C VAL A 111 -2.24 -14.42 -9.60
N GLY A 112 -3.56 -14.36 -9.70
CA GLY A 112 -4.50 -15.32 -9.11
C GLY A 112 -5.46 -14.64 -8.13
N HIS A 113 -6.69 -15.14 -8.06
CA HIS A 113 -7.71 -14.66 -7.12
C HIS A 113 -7.37 -15.21 -5.72
N GLY A 114 -6.66 -14.43 -4.91
CA GLY A 114 -6.24 -14.82 -3.56
C GLY A 114 -5.15 -13.92 -3.00
N SER A 115 -4.11 -13.67 -3.81
CA SER A 115 -2.95 -12.85 -3.43
C SER A 115 -3.20 -11.35 -3.50
N ILE A 116 -4.25 -10.89 -4.20
CA ILE A 116 -4.62 -9.48 -4.28
C ILE A 116 -6.13 -9.33 -4.13
N SER A 117 -6.58 -8.49 -3.20
CA SER A 117 -7.97 -8.07 -3.06
C SER A 117 -8.11 -6.55 -3.19
N ILE A 118 -9.28 -6.10 -3.65
CA ILE A 118 -9.59 -4.67 -3.82
C ILE A 118 -10.88 -4.39 -3.05
N GLU A 119 -10.76 -3.62 -1.98
CA GLU A 119 -11.81 -3.35 -1.03
C GLU A 119 -12.36 -1.91 -1.16
N GLY A 120 -13.58 -1.72 -0.67
CA GLY A 120 -14.23 -0.41 -0.66
C GLY A 120 -13.81 0.46 0.53
N THR A 121 -13.30 -0.15 1.60
CA THR A 121 -12.87 0.56 2.81
C THR A 121 -11.56 0.01 3.36
N VAL A 122 -10.91 0.78 4.23
CA VAL A 122 -9.68 0.35 4.91
C VAL A 122 -9.97 -0.76 5.91
N GLU A 123 -11.10 -0.73 6.62
CA GLU A 123 -11.47 -1.78 7.57
C GLU A 123 -11.66 -3.14 6.88
N GLN A 124 -12.25 -3.15 5.69
CA GLN A 124 -12.38 -4.35 4.87
C GLN A 124 -11.01 -4.89 4.44
N ALA A 125 -10.10 -4.00 4.03
CA ALA A 125 -8.75 -4.39 3.63
C ALA A 125 -7.92 -4.93 4.81
N ILE A 126 -8.05 -4.31 6.00
CA ILE A 126 -7.42 -4.78 7.23
C ILE A 126 -7.96 -6.16 7.61
N THR A 127 -9.28 -6.36 7.54
CA THR A 127 -9.91 -7.67 7.80
C THR A 127 -9.35 -8.74 6.86
N ARG A 128 -9.18 -8.42 5.58
CA ARG A 128 -8.57 -9.34 4.61
C ARG A 128 -7.14 -9.70 5.01
N VAL A 129 -6.32 -8.71 5.37
CA VAL A 129 -4.92 -8.93 5.78
C VAL A 129 -4.84 -9.82 7.02
N THR A 130 -5.66 -9.59 8.04
CA THR A 130 -5.61 -10.36 9.30
C THR A 130 -6.13 -11.77 9.15
N MET A 131 -7.04 -12.05 8.20
CA MET A 131 -7.47 -13.43 7.91
C MET A 131 -6.34 -14.30 7.35
N GLU A 132 -5.34 -13.70 6.70
CA GLU A 132 -4.27 -14.42 6.02
C GLU A 132 -3.00 -14.54 6.88
N LEU A 133 -2.92 -13.78 7.99
CA LEU A 133 -1.78 -13.79 8.91
C LEU A 133 -2.19 -14.18 10.33
N VAL A 134 -1.65 -15.29 10.81
CA VAL A 134 -1.91 -15.78 12.18
C VAL A 134 -1.25 -14.86 13.21
N GLY A 135 -2.00 -14.48 14.24
CA GLY A 135 -1.49 -13.73 15.40
C GLY A 135 -1.39 -12.22 15.21
N ILE A 136 -1.94 -11.68 14.11
CA ILE A 136 -1.98 -10.24 13.85
C ILE A 136 -3.32 -9.66 14.33
N ASP A 137 -3.25 -8.65 15.19
CA ASP A 137 -4.43 -7.95 15.70
C ASP A 137 -4.90 -6.86 14.71
N ALA A 138 -6.18 -6.90 14.34
CA ALA A 138 -6.76 -5.91 13.43
C ALA A 138 -6.74 -4.49 14.04
N GLY A 139 -6.91 -4.39 15.37
CA GLY A 139 -6.85 -3.11 16.08
C GLY A 139 -5.47 -2.47 16.06
N GLU A 140 -4.39 -3.27 16.12
CA GLU A 140 -3.03 -2.79 15.95
C GLU A 140 -2.78 -2.22 14.54
N ILE A 141 -3.23 -2.93 13.49
CA ILE A 141 -3.09 -2.41 12.11
C ILE A 141 -3.92 -1.13 11.93
N GLN A 142 -5.17 -1.11 12.42
CA GLN A 142 -6.03 0.07 12.33
C GLN A 142 -5.38 1.29 12.99
N ARG A 143 -4.86 1.14 14.22
CA ARG A 143 -4.15 2.23 14.92
C ARG A 143 -2.90 2.68 14.16
N ALA A 144 -2.12 1.75 13.62
CA ALA A 144 -0.95 2.08 12.82
C ALA A 144 -1.32 2.86 11.55
N TYR A 145 -2.35 2.41 10.83
CA TYR A 145 -2.91 3.13 9.69
C TYR A 145 -3.35 4.55 10.07
N GLU A 146 -4.11 4.71 11.15
CA GLU A 146 -4.59 6.02 11.61
C GLU A 146 -3.45 6.98 11.96
N LEU A 147 -2.39 6.48 12.63
CA LEU A 147 -1.19 7.26 12.92
C LEU A 147 -0.49 7.71 11.63
N LEU A 148 -0.25 6.79 10.70
CA LEU A 148 0.37 7.09 9.40
C LEU A 148 -0.48 8.06 8.56
N TRP A 149 -1.80 7.89 8.59
CA TRP A 149 -2.74 8.77 7.89
C TRP A 149 -2.74 10.18 8.47
N ALA A 150 -2.77 10.30 9.80
CA ALA A 150 -2.70 11.59 10.47
C ALA A 150 -1.40 12.31 10.13
N GLU A 151 -0.27 11.59 10.12
CA GLU A 151 1.04 12.12 9.75
C GLU A 151 1.15 12.57 8.29
N LEU A 152 0.51 11.87 7.36
CA LEU A 152 0.46 12.24 5.95
C LEU A 152 -0.46 13.45 5.73
N SER A 153 -1.55 13.53 6.49
CA SER A 153 -2.56 14.59 6.40
C SER A 153 -2.13 15.91 7.05
N VAL A 154 -1.04 15.95 7.82
CA VAL A 154 -0.52 17.21 8.38
C VAL A 154 0.01 18.06 7.23
N PRO A 155 -0.54 19.27 6.97
CA PRO A 155 0.00 20.17 5.98
C PRO A 155 1.45 20.46 6.32
N SER A 156 2.37 20.22 5.38
CA SER A 156 3.79 20.51 5.55
C SER A 156 3.99 21.98 5.93
N ALA A 157 4.12 22.28 7.23
CA ALA A 157 4.25 23.64 7.76
C ALA A 157 5.63 24.27 7.48
N ARG A 158 6.29 23.92 6.37
CA ARG A 158 7.63 24.39 5.98
C ARG A 158 7.71 24.70 4.49
N ALA A 159 6.95 25.71 4.07
CA ALA A 159 7.18 26.45 2.83
C ALA A 159 6.89 27.96 3.02
N ARG A 160 7.16 28.50 4.22
CA ARG A 160 7.11 29.94 4.50
C ARG A 160 8.43 30.42 5.12
N THR A 161 9.52 30.25 4.38
CA THR A 161 10.74 31.06 4.54
C THR A 161 11.43 31.16 3.18
N GLY A 162 10.87 32.02 2.33
CA GLY A 162 11.51 32.58 1.15
C GLY A 162 10.98 34.00 1.02
N THR A 163 11.36 34.89 1.94
CA THR A 163 12.32 35.98 1.66
C THR A 163 11.90 36.79 0.44
N ASP A 164 11.16 37.86 0.72
CA ASP A 164 10.96 39.02 -0.17
C ASP A 164 12.32 39.56 -0.64
N PRO A 165 12.44 39.95 -1.92
CA PRO A 165 13.21 41.12 -2.32
C PRO A 165 12.37 42.42 -2.21
#